data_AF-A0A1U9VP73-F1
#
_entry.id   AF-A0A1U9VP73-F1
#
_cell.length_a   1.000
_cell.length_b   1.000
_cell.length_c   1.000
_cell.angle_alpha   90.00
_cell.angle_beta   90.00
_cell.angle_gamma   90.00
#
_symmetry.space_group_name_H-M   'P 1'
#
loop_
_entity.id
_entity.type
_entity.pdbx_description
1 polymer ?
#
loop_
_entity_poly.entity_id
_entity_poly.type
_entity_poly.pdbx_seq_one_letter_code
_entity_poly.pdbx_strand_id
1 'polypeptide(L)'
;MKYYIGLACTGHENALAIVNSDGEIVFAEATERFLQNKRAVNTPPDDPLRIPRLLKQYCEPCDAIVVAKTWSTDAPQKMRTDAAHILKALAGADARADRDWIARVAFHAGLGDKLIEPNYKLAGSGIERYCSLQGLAYSVRSYEHHLTHAAYACYTSPFDDAVCAVFDGYGEGVHSSYFHYRNGTIEPIPRVRSAKGRYGSLASLGLYYGYTICALLGLDIVNGEEWKVMGLAPYGQLNHDFLEVLRRHIYVDGLDLVMDENAASTYRELQSYARRSGQSYESVADIAYTAQHYFGELMLEMLTGLRQLGLSDRLVLTGGCALNSTFNGCVAPRSGFEQLYIPPAPSDDGNAVGAALLAYAEDGGTMPRPAFHSPYLGSAIDDKELEPFLKHGAMLGLVLVPPGDLCDYVAQELAAGKVIGWIQGCAEFGPRSLGNRSILADPRQASMKERINAIVKFREGFRPFAPSILDEFGDHYFEDYSATPYMEKTLKIRDVYREAIPAVCHVDHTGRLQTVRQDWNPRFHELLRAFHAHTGTPVLLNTSLNVMGKPIVHSAADAFTVFLSTGLDLLVINDHVFSKRC
;
A
#
# COMPACT_ATOMS: atom_id res chain seq x y z
N MET A 1 10.43 -23.23 20.71
CA MET A 1 10.23 -23.04 19.26
C MET A 1 11.07 -21.86 18.78
N LYS A 2 11.39 -21.80 17.48
CA LYS A 2 12.09 -20.65 16.88
C LYS A 2 11.08 -19.77 16.14
N TYR A 3 11.15 -18.45 16.36
CA TYR A 3 10.33 -17.46 15.67
C TYR A 3 11.21 -16.51 14.85
N TYR A 4 10.66 -16.01 13.75
CA TYR A 4 11.34 -15.09 12.84
C TYR A 4 10.60 -13.76 12.85
N ILE A 5 11.27 -12.70 13.26
CA ILE A 5 10.69 -11.36 13.36
C ILE A 5 11.32 -10.50 12.30
N GLY A 6 10.52 -10.06 11.35
CA GLY A 6 10.96 -9.21 10.27
C GLY A 6 10.67 -7.74 10.56
N LEU A 7 11.61 -6.86 10.19
CA LEU A 7 11.56 -5.44 10.44
C LEU A 7 11.82 -4.66 9.15
N ALA A 8 10.81 -3.95 8.67
CA ALA A 8 10.99 -2.93 7.64
C ALA A 8 11.58 -1.66 8.30
N CYS A 9 12.74 -1.21 7.80
CA CYS A 9 13.54 -0.17 8.45
C CYS A 9 14.11 0.88 7.47
N THR A 10 13.38 1.19 6.40
CA THR A 10 13.74 2.27 5.45
C THR A 10 13.71 3.66 6.10
N GLY A 11 12.90 3.85 7.15
CA GLY A 11 12.69 5.15 7.80
C GLY A 11 11.42 5.87 7.39
N HIS A 12 10.61 5.25 6.54
CA HIS A 12 9.19 5.50 6.34
C HIS A 12 8.51 4.16 6.10
N GLU A 13 7.21 4.07 6.34
CA GLU A 13 6.44 2.82 6.14
C GLU A 13 7.06 1.64 6.92
N ASN A 14 7.72 1.95 8.04
CA ASN A 14 8.29 0.94 8.93
C ASN A 14 7.18 0.01 9.41
N ALA A 15 7.52 -1.27 9.59
CA ALA A 15 6.58 -2.31 9.94
C ALA A 15 7.28 -3.48 10.64
N LEU A 16 6.50 -4.28 11.35
CA LEU A 16 6.94 -5.50 12.01
C LEU A 16 6.08 -6.68 11.56
N ALA A 17 6.70 -7.82 11.32
CA ALA A 17 6.03 -9.09 11.07
C ALA A 17 6.60 -10.20 11.94
N ILE A 18 5.78 -11.18 12.31
CA ILE A 18 6.17 -12.37 13.07
C ILE A 18 5.76 -13.60 12.27
N VAL A 19 6.73 -14.47 12.01
CA VAL A 19 6.56 -15.79 11.39
C VAL A 19 6.90 -16.86 12.42
N ASN A 20 6.00 -17.83 12.60
CA ASN A 20 6.19 -18.93 13.53
C ASN A 20 7.13 -20.03 12.97
N SER A 21 7.37 -21.09 13.74
CA SER A 21 8.24 -22.19 13.33
C SER A 21 7.73 -22.99 12.14
N ASP A 22 6.45 -22.87 11.80
CA ASP A 22 5.79 -23.58 10.71
C ASP A 22 5.71 -22.73 9.42
N GLY A 23 6.28 -21.52 9.43
CA GLY A 23 6.28 -20.61 8.29
C GLY A 23 5.00 -19.80 8.15
N GLU A 24 4.10 -19.84 9.13
CA GLU A 24 2.87 -19.05 9.13
C GLU A 24 3.14 -17.63 9.61
N ILE A 25 2.61 -16.65 8.88
CA ILE A 25 2.64 -15.25 9.27
C ILE A 25 1.54 -15.05 10.32
N VAL A 26 1.91 -14.97 11.59
CA VAL A 26 0.97 -14.87 12.71
C VAL A 26 0.65 -13.43 13.10
N PHE A 27 1.49 -12.48 12.69
CA PHE A 27 1.28 -11.05 12.92
C PHE A 27 2.01 -10.22 11.88
N ALA A 28 1.40 -9.14 11.41
CA ALA A 28 2.06 -8.10 10.61
C ALA A 28 1.33 -6.76 10.77
N GLU A 29 2.07 -5.70 11.07
CA GLU A 29 1.48 -4.38 11.25
C GLU A 29 2.46 -3.24 10.93
N ALA A 30 1.97 -2.23 10.22
CA ALA A 30 2.72 -1.00 9.97
C ALA A 30 2.79 -0.13 11.24
N THR A 31 3.98 0.42 11.52
CA THR A 31 4.27 1.24 12.70
C THR A 31 3.37 2.47 12.80
N GLU A 32 2.90 3.00 11.66
CA GLU A 32 1.99 4.13 11.66
C GLU A 32 0.66 3.85 12.38
N ARG A 33 0.20 2.59 12.41
CA ARG A 33 -1.11 2.21 12.97
C ARG A 33 -1.15 2.49 14.46
N PHE A 34 -0.30 1.86 15.26
CA PHE A 34 -0.35 2.03 16.71
C PHE A 34 0.14 3.40 17.19
N LEU A 35 1.03 4.07 16.42
CA LEU A 35 1.49 5.42 16.75
C LEU A 35 0.49 6.50 16.35
N GLN A 36 -0.47 6.18 15.48
CA GLN A 36 -1.36 7.15 14.84
C GLN A 36 -0.57 8.32 14.20
N ASN A 37 0.61 8.01 13.67
CA ASN A 37 1.54 8.91 12.99
C ASN A 37 1.81 8.40 11.57
N LYS A 38 1.24 9.08 10.58
CA LYS A 38 1.26 8.65 9.18
C LYS A 38 2.70 8.46 8.68
N ARG A 39 2.95 7.34 8.02
CA ARG A 39 4.25 6.83 7.54
C ARG A 39 5.30 6.54 8.61
N ALA A 40 5.04 6.86 9.88
CA ALA A 40 5.95 6.64 11.00
C ALA A 40 7.41 7.05 10.70
N VAL A 41 7.60 8.23 10.11
CA VAL A 41 8.91 8.68 9.63
C VAL A 41 9.93 8.63 10.78
N ASN A 42 11.08 8.00 10.53
CA ASN A 42 12.17 7.81 11.48
C ASN A 42 11.78 7.17 12.81
N THR A 43 10.77 6.29 12.80
CA THR A 43 10.35 5.56 14.00
C THR A 43 10.55 4.05 13.83
N PRO A 44 11.50 3.43 14.55
CA PRO A 44 11.71 1.99 14.48
C PRO A 44 10.44 1.19 14.83
N PRO A 45 10.23 0.03 14.18
CA PRO A 45 8.99 -0.71 14.32
C PRO A 45 8.85 -1.50 15.64
N ASP A 46 9.92 -1.63 16.42
CA ASP A 46 10.01 -2.46 17.62
C ASP A 46 10.04 -1.64 18.92
N ASP A 47 9.02 -0.80 19.12
CA ASP A 47 8.87 0.02 20.33
C ASP A 47 9.06 -0.80 21.62
N PRO A 48 9.94 -0.38 22.55
CA PRO A 48 10.33 -1.18 23.72
C PRO A 48 9.22 -1.35 24.77
N LEU A 49 8.16 -0.54 24.72
CA LEU A 49 6.98 -0.70 25.59
C LEU A 49 5.96 -1.65 24.97
N ARG A 50 5.90 -1.71 23.64
CA ARG A 50 4.97 -2.57 22.89
C ARG A 50 5.51 -3.98 22.70
N ILE A 51 6.78 -4.12 22.33
CA ILE A 51 7.36 -5.42 21.93
C ILE A 51 7.16 -6.54 22.95
N PRO A 52 7.32 -6.32 24.27
CA PRO A 52 7.16 -7.40 25.24
C PRO A 52 5.75 -8.00 25.21
N ARG A 53 4.72 -7.22 24.88
CA ARG A 53 3.34 -7.71 24.80
C ARG A 53 3.12 -8.54 23.54
N LEU A 54 3.62 -8.06 22.40
CA LEU A 54 3.51 -8.78 21.13
C LEU A 54 4.24 -10.13 21.19
N LEU A 55 5.46 -10.17 21.73
CA LEU A 55 6.22 -11.42 21.82
C LEU A 55 5.58 -12.43 22.77
N LYS A 56 5.00 -11.98 23.88
CA LYS A 56 4.21 -12.85 24.77
C LYS A 56 2.99 -13.44 24.07
N GLN A 57 2.30 -12.62 23.27
CA GLN A 57 1.07 -13.02 22.59
C GLN A 57 1.32 -14.01 21.45
N TYR A 58 2.37 -13.78 20.65
CA TYR A 58 2.56 -14.50 19.38
C TYR A 58 3.73 -15.48 19.37
N CYS A 59 4.67 -15.38 20.32
CA CYS A 59 5.88 -16.19 20.33
C CYS A 59 5.97 -17.20 21.48
N GLU A 60 5.03 -17.25 22.43
CA GLU A 60 5.11 -18.21 23.54
C GLU A 60 4.46 -19.56 23.19
N PRO A 61 5.17 -20.70 23.42
CA PRO A 61 6.51 -20.83 24.00
C PRO A 61 7.67 -20.56 23.01
N CYS A 62 8.65 -19.74 23.41
CA CYS A 62 9.80 -19.34 22.59
C CYS A 62 11.12 -19.88 23.16
N ASP A 63 11.97 -20.47 22.31
CA ASP A 63 13.36 -20.81 22.65
C ASP A 63 14.36 -19.84 22.02
N ALA A 64 14.07 -19.40 20.79
CA ALA A 64 14.97 -18.57 20.00
C ALA A 64 14.21 -17.61 19.08
N ILE A 65 14.77 -16.40 18.91
CA ILE A 65 14.27 -15.39 17.99
C ILE A 65 15.35 -15.06 16.96
N VAL A 66 14.96 -15.06 15.69
CA VAL A 66 15.76 -14.52 14.58
C VAL A 66 15.16 -13.18 14.18
N VAL A 67 15.90 -12.09 14.34
CA VAL A 67 15.50 -10.77 13.83
C VAL A 67 16.05 -10.57 12.43
N ALA A 68 15.15 -10.42 11.47
CA ALA A 68 15.46 -10.19 10.07
C ALA A 68 15.17 -8.73 9.71
N LYS A 69 16.18 -8.01 9.21
CA LYS A 69 16.06 -6.61 8.82
C LYS A 69 16.03 -6.47 7.31
N THR A 70 15.26 -5.50 6.84
CA THR A 70 15.39 -4.95 5.49
C THR A 70 16.71 -4.17 5.37
N TRP A 71 17.26 -4.10 4.14
CA TRP A 71 18.58 -3.58 3.80
C TRP A 71 19.73 -4.50 4.20
N SER A 72 20.63 -4.79 3.26
CA SER A 72 21.81 -5.61 3.50
C SER A 72 22.79 -4.92 4.45
N THR A 73 23.74 -5.70 4.97
CA THR A 73 24.83 -5.15 5.80
C THR A 73 25.72 -4.16 5.04
N ASP A 74 25.82 -4.27 3.71
CA ASP A 74 26.63 -3.40 2.86
C ASP A 74 25.82 -2.25 2.21
N ALA A 75 24.51 -2.16 2.48
CA ALA A 75 23.62 -1.13 1.96
C ALA A 75 24.15 0.30 2.19
N PRO A 76 24.64 0.70 3.39
CA PRO A 76 25.19 2.04 3.58
C PRO A 76 26.36 2.37 2.64
N GLN A 77 27.21 1.39 2.33
CA GLN A 77 28.33 1.58 1.42
C GLN A 77 27.86 1.68 -0.04
N LYS A 78 26.93 0.81 -0.47
CA LYS A 78 26.31 0.87 -1.81
C LYS A 78 25.63 2.22 -2.04
N MET A 79 24.90 2.73 -1.04
CA MET A 79 24.22 4.02 -1.09
C MET A 79 25.18 5.21 -1.19
N ARG A 80 26.26 5.23 -0.42
CA ARG A 80 27.27 6.31 -0.52
C ARG A 80 27.94 6.34 -1.89
N THR A 81 28.22 5.17 -2.47
CA THR A 81 28.75 5.06 -3.83
C THR A 81 27.77 5.64 -4.86
N ASP A 82 26.49 5.28 -4.76
CA ASP A 82 25.44 5.78 -5.64
C ASP A 82 25.19 7.29 -5.46
N ALA A 83 25.14 7.77 -4.21
CA ALA A 83 25.05 9.19 -3.86
C ALA A 83 26.22 10.00 -4.47
N ALA A 84 27.45 9.49 -4.36
CA ALA A 84 28.61 10.12 -4.97
C ALA A 84 28.55 10.13 -6.50
N HIS A 85 27.97 9.09 -7.11
CA HIS A 85 27.74 9.02 -8.56
C HIS A 85 26.74 10.09 -9.02
N ILE A 86 25.56 10.16 -8.40
CA ILE A 86 24.51 11.10 -8.80
C ILE A 86 24.85 12.56 -8.46
N LEU A 87 25.60 12.82 -7.38
CA LEU A 87 26.03 14.19 -7.05
C LEU A 87 27.02 14.75 -8.08
N LYS A 88 27.85 13.90 -8.70
CA LYS A 88 28.68 14.31 -9.86
C LYS A 88 27.81 14.73 -11.05
N ALA A 89 26.58 14.24 -11.14
CA ALA A 89 25.65 14.63 -12.19
C ALA A 89 25.15 16.09 -12.05
N LEU A 90 25.36 16.73 -10.90
CA LEU A 90 25.12 18.16 -10.70
C LEU A 90 26.26 19.06 -11.21
N ALA A 91 27.39 18.49 -11.65
CA ALA A 91 28.48 19.27 -12.22
C ALA A 91 27.98 20.05 -13.46
N GLY A 92 28.11 21.38 -13.40
CA GLY A 92 27.66 22.29 -14.45
C GLY A 92 26.23 22.81 -14.31
N ALA A 93 25.48 22.42 -13.27
CA ALA A 93 24.15 22.97 -12.99
C ALA A 93 24.23 24.46 -12.57
N ASP A 94 23.27 25.27 -13.02
CA ASP A 94 23.14 26.66 -12.58
C ASP A 94 22.39 26.70 -11.25
N ALA A 95 23.05 27.16 -10.19
CA ALA A 95 22.50 27.14 -8.83
C ALA A 95 21.18 27.92 -8.67
N ARG A 96 20.92 28.91 -9.53
CA ARG A 96 19.70 29.72 -9.50
C ARG A 96 18.63 29.14 -10.42
N ALA A 97 18.98 28.77 -11.64
CA ALA A 97 18.03 28.28 -12.63
C ALA A 97 17.60 26.83 -12.35
N ASP A 98 18.49 26.00 -11.80
CA ASP A 98 18.26 24.57 -11.54
C ASP A 98 18.03 24.28 -10.05
N ARG A 99 17.60 25.27 -9.26
CA ARG A 99 17.47 25.14 -7.78
C ARG A 99 16.64 23.93 -7.35
N ASP A 100 15.48 23.72 -7.97
CA ASP A 100 14.58 22.62 -7.62
C ASP A 100 15.13 21.26 -8.06
N TRP A 101 15.82 21.23 -9.20
CA TRP A 101 16.56 20.05 -9.65
C TRP A 101 17.69 19.67 -8.67
N ILE A 102 18.47 20.65 -8.22
CA ILE A 102 19.54 20.44 -7.24
C ILE A 102 18.95 19.92 -5.92
N ALA A 103 17.83 20.49 -5.46
CA ALA A 103 17.14 20.03 -4.27
C ALA A 103 16.67 18.57 -4.40
N ARG A 104 16.16 18.18 -5.58
CA ARG A 104 15.79 16.79 -5.91
C ARG A 104 16.94 15.83 -5.78
N VAL A 105 18.04 16.11 -6.47
CA VAL A 105 19.21 15.23 -6.47
C VAL A 105 19.81 15.14 -5.07
N ALA A 106 19.88 16.27 -4.35
CA ALA A 106 20.40 16.30 -2.98
C ALA A 106 19.51 15.56 -1.97
N PHE A 107 18.19 15.59 -2.15
CA PHE A 107 17.26 14.79 -1.34
C PHE A 107 17.53 13.30 -1.53
N HIS A 108 17.56 12.83 -2.79
CA HIS A 108 17.80 11.42 -3.12
C HIS A 108 19.18 10.94 -2.64
N ALA A 109 20.23 11.72 -2.89
CA ALA A 109 21.59 11.42 -2.43
C ALA A 109 21.70 11.33 -0.89
N GLY A 110 20.81 12.01 -0.17
CA GLY A 110 20.76 12.00 1.29
C GLY A 110 19.86 10.94 1.91
N LEU A 111 19.14 10.12 1.13
CA LEU A 111 18.19 9.13 1.67
C LEU A 111 18.88 8.14 2.62
N GLY A 112 20.05 7.64 2.21
CA GLY A 112 20.84 6.70 3.01
C GLY A 112 21.18 7.24 4.39
N ASP A 113 21.80 8.43 4.45
CA ASP A 113 22.27 9.01 5.71
C ASP A 113 21.13 9.55 6.59
N LYS A 114 20.02 10.02 6.00
CA LYS A 114 18.93 10.71 6.72
C LYS A 114 17.80 9.80 7.18
N LEU A 115 17.51 8.74 6.43
CA LEU A 115 16.38 7.84 6.69
C LEU A 115 16.88 6.42 6.94
N ILE A 116 17.63 5.84 6.01
CA ILE A 116 17.85 4.38 6.03
C ILE A 116 18.86 3.96 7.11
N GLU A 117 20.06 4.54 7.13
CA GLU A 117 21.14 4.14 8.05
C GLU A 117 20.76 4.30 9.54
N PRO A 118 20.12 5.40 9.98
CA PRO A 118 19.66 5.54 11.35
C PRO A 118 18.62 4.48 11.75
N ASN A 119 17.62 4.22 10.88
CA ASN A 119 16.54 3.27 11.18
C ASN A 119 17.05 1.83 11.15
N TYR A 120 17.92 1.46 10.20
CA TYR A 120 18.57 0.16 10.13
C TYR A 120 19.36 -0.17 11.41
N LYS A 121 20.11 0.82 11.94
CA LYS A 121 20.88 0.67 13.18
C LYS A 121 20.00 0.51 14.41
N LEU A 122 18.90 1.26 14.51
CA LEU A 122 18.03 1.26 15.68
C LEU A 122 17.03 0.10 15.72
N ALA A 123 16.57 -0.37 14.55
CA ALA A 123 15.62 -1.46 14.45
C ALA A 123 16.14 -2.72 15.13
N GLY A 124 15.29 -3.41 15.88
CA GLY A 124 15.61 -4.66 16.58
C GLY A 124 16.16 -4.47 18.00
N SER A 125 16.51 -3.25 18.41
CA SER A 125 17.02 -2.96 19.76
C SER A 125 16.01 -3.24 20.87
N GLY A 126 14.72 -3.04 20.61
CA GLY A 126 13.64 -3.39 21.55
C GLY A 126 13.53 -4.90 21.74
N ILE A 127 13.64 -5.66 20.65
CA ILE A 127 13.59 -7.12 20.67
C ILE A 127 14.83 -7.70 21.36
N GLU A 128 16.02 -7.19 21.03
CA GLU A 128 17.29 -7.58 21.67
C GLU A 128 17.24 -7.38 23.18
N ARG A 129 16.71 -6.23 23.63
CA ARG A 129 16.51 -5.95 25.05
C ARG A 129 15.56 -6.95 25.70
N TYR A 130 14.44 -7.26 25.06
CA TYR A 130 13.48 -8.25 25.57
C TYR A 130 14.13 -9.63 25.69
N CYS A 131 14.81 -10.11 24.63
CA CYS A 131 15.47 -11.42 24.63
C CYS A 131 16.52 -11.51 25.74
N SER A 132 17.33 -10.46 25.92
CA SER A 132 18.34 -10.38 26.97
C SER A 132 17.74 -10.49 28.38
N LEU A 133 16.59 -9.82 28.61
CA LEU A 133 15.90 -9.86 29.90
C LEU A 133 15.22 -11.21 30.18
N GLN A 134 14.79 -11.93 29.15
CA GLN A 134 14.15 -13.24 29.27
C GLN A 134 15.14 -14.43 29.16
N GLY A 135 16.41 -14.17 28.83
CA GLY A 135 17.40 -15.23 28.61
C GLY A 135 17.14 -16.04 27.32
N LEU A 136 16.49 -15.45 26.31
CA LEU A 136 16.19 -16.10 25.04
C LEU A 136 17.38 -16.03 24.08
N ALA A 137 17.59 -17.09 23.29
CA ALA A 137 18.58 -17.07 22.22
C ALA A 137 18.16 -16.09 21.11
N TYR A 138 19.11 -15.31 20.61
CA TYR A 138 18.85 -14.23 19.67
C TYR A 138 19.93 -14.18 18.57
N SER A 139 19.50 -13.89 17.34
CA SER A 139 20.40 -13.62 16.19
C SER A 139 19.80 -12.58 15.26
N VAL A 140 20.65 -11.90 14.48
CA VAL A 140 20.24 -10.87 13.51
C VAL A 140 20.68 -11.27 12.11
N ARG A 141 19.79 -11.06 11.14
CA ARG A 141 20.05 -11.21 9.71
C ARG A 141 19.58 -9.97 8.97
N SER A 142 20.20 -9.70 7.83
CA SER A 142 19.92 -8.53 7.00
C SER A 142 19.88 -8.96 5.54
N TYR A 143 18.87 -8.51 4.81
CA TYR A 143 18.62 -8.92 3.44
C TYR A 143 18.50 -7.72 2.50
N GLU A 144 18.85 -7.90 1.23
CA GLU A 144 18.70 -6.83 0.24
C GLU A 144 17.25 -6.36 0.13
N HIS A 145 17.04 -5.05 0.06
CA HIS A 145 15.71 -4.42 0.09
C HIS A 145 14.74 -4.94 -0.98
N HIS A 146 15.18 -5.04 -2.23
CA HIS A 146 14.32 -5.58 -3.29
C HIS A 146 14.13 -7.10 -3.18
N LEU A 147 15.05 -7.82 -2.53
CA LEU A 147 14.87 -9.25 -2.28
C LEU A 147 13.79 -9.47 -1.21
N THR A 148 13.69 -8.61 -0.19
CA THR A 148 12.60 -8.69 0.79
C THR A 148 11.24 -8.39 0.14
N HIS A 149 11.18 -7.43 -0.79
CA HIS A 149 9.98 -7.14 -1.58
C HIS A 149 9.55 -8.37 -2.39
N ALA A 150 10.50 -8.98 -3.12
CA ALA A 150 10.26 -10.18 -3.91
C ALA A 150 9.86 -11.38 -3.04
N ALA A 151 10.50 -11.58 -1.89
CA ALA A 151 10.20 -12.66 -0.96
C ALA A 151 8.77 -12.57 -0.44
N TYR A 152 8.32 -11.38 -0.01
CA TYR A 152 6.94 -11.22 0.45
C TYR A 152 5.95 -11.60 -0.65
N ALA A 153 6.14 -11.05 -1.85
CA ALA A 153 5.21 -11.24 -2.94
C ALA A 153 5.23 -12.68 -3.48
N CYS A 154 6.41 -13.28 -3.68
CA CYS A 154 6.53 -14.64 -4.23
C CYS A 154 6.02 -15.70 -3.26
N TYR A 155 6.42 -15.64 -1.99
CA TYR A 155 6.05 -16.65 -1.00
C TYR A 155 4.60 -16.54 -0.52
N THR A 156 3.91 -15.44 -0.80
CA THR A 156 2.47 -15.31 -0.54
C THR A 156 1.62 -15.47 -1.79
N SER A 157 2.23 -15.57 -2.97
CA SER A 157 1.52 -15.84 -4.22
C SER A 157 1.03 -17.30 -4.27
N PRO A 158 -0.03 -17.58 -5.04
CA PRO A 158 -0.47 -18.95 -5.29
C PRO A 158 0.41 -19.69 -6.31
N PHE A 159 1.50 -19.07 -6.78
CA PHE A 159 2.33 -19.59 -7.87
C PHE A 159 3.47 -20.45 -7.36
N ASP A 160 3.88 -21.42 -8.16
CA ASP A 160 5.10 -22.23 -7.99
C ASP A 160 6.20 -21.85 -9.00
N ASP A 161 5.83 -21.13 -10.05
CA ASP A 161 6.70 -20.55 -11.06
C ASP A 161 6.12 -19.19 -11.49
N ALA A 162 6.94 -18.15 -11.44
CA ALA A 162 6.56 -16.79 -11.86
C ALA A 162 7.78 -15.90 -12.13
N VAL A 163 7.61 -14.90 -13.00
CA VAL A 163 8.50 -13.73 -13.05
C VAL A 163 8.06 -12.76 -11.96
N CYS A 164 8.98 -12.31 -11.11
CA CYS A 164 8.74 -11.27 -10.12
C CYS A 164 9.40 -9.96 -10.55
N ALA A 165 8.61 -8.89 -10.62
CA ALA A 165 9.09 -7.54 -10.90
C ALA A 165 8.90 -6.62 -9.69
N VAL A 166 10.00 -6.02 -9.24
CA VAL A 166 10.02 -5.01 -8.17
C VAL A 166 10.23 -3.65 -8.82
N PHE A 167 9.24 -2.75 -8.70
CA PHE A 167 9.35 -1.35 -9.10
C PHE A 167 9.19 -0.46 -7.88
N ASP A 168 10.27 0.22 -7.50
CA ASP A 168 10.35 0.95 -6.25
C ASP A 168 10.93 2.36 -6.42
N GLY A 169 10.84 3.16 -5.36
CA GLY A 169 11.56 4.43 -5.28
C GLY A 169 13.06 4.22 -5.29
N TYR A 170 13.55 3.30 -4.45
CA TYR A 170 14.97 3.01 -4.28
C TYR A 170 15.22 1.67 -3.57
N GLY A 171 16.11 0.86 -4.13
CA GLY A 171 16.83 -0.22 -3.47
C GLY A 171 18.33 0.03 -3.65
N GLU A 172 19.21 -0.72 -2.99
CA GLU A 172 20.65 -0.45 -2.81
C GLU A 172 21.45 -0.03 -4.09
N GLY A 173 21.29 1.21 -4.55
CA GLY A 173 21.81 1.72 -5.82
C GLY A 173 21.03 1.31 -7.09
N VAL A 174 19.77 0.88 -6.98
CA VAL A 174 18.88 0.47 -8.08
C VAL A 174 17.44 0.95 -7.84
N HIS A 175 16.62 1.08 -8.88
CA HIS A 175 15.19 1.45 -8.75
C HIS A 175 14.22 0.31 -9.09
N SER A 176 14.73 -0.75 -9.72
CA SER A 176 14.00 -1.96 -10.02
C SER A 176 14.91 -3.17 -9.93
N SER A 177 14.31 -4.31 -9.61
CA SER A 177 14.93 -5.63 -9.63
C SER A 177 13.93 -6.67 -10.13
N TYR A 178 14.44 -7.72 -10.76
CA TYR A 178 13.63 -8.78 -11.35
C TYR A 178 14.15 -10.13 -10.90
N PHE A 179 13.24 -11.08 -10.68
CA PHE A 179 13.58 -12.42 -10.21
C PHE A 179 12.75 -13.47 -10.94
N HIS A 180 13.31 -14.66 -11.12
CA HIS A 180 12.55 -15.86 -11.45
C HIS A 180 12.29 -16.59 -10.14
N TYR A 181 11.02 -16.67 -9.77
CA TYR A 181 10.58 -17.49 -8.65
C TYR A 181 10.24 -18.89 -9.15
N ARG A 182 10.85 -19.93 -8.57
CA ARG A 182 10.53 -21.33 -8.87
C ARG A 182 10.68 -22.22 -7.64
N ASN A 183 9.62 -22.92 -7.28
CA ASN A 183 9.58 -23.92 -6.21
C ASN A 183 10.23 -23.44 -4.90
N GLY A 184 9.85 -22.25 -4.42
CA GLY A 184 10.40 -21.69 -3.19
C GLY A 184 11.76 -20.99 -3.33
N THR A 185 12.37 -20.99 -4.52
CA THR A 185 13.66 -20.32 -4.78
C THR A 185 13.43 -19.04 -5.58
N ILE A 186 14.08 -17.95 -5.16
CA ILE A 186 14.02 -16.65 -5.83
C ILE A 186 15.40 -16.36 -6.44
N GLU A 187 15.52 -16.46 -7.76
CA GLU A 187 16.79 -16.25 -8.47
C GLU A 187 16.77 -14.90 -9.18
N PRO A 188 17.81 -14.06 -9.04
CA PRO A 188 17.86 -12.77 -9.72
C PRO A 188 17.93 -12.97 -11.24
N ILE A 189 17.10 -12.23 -11.98
CA ILE A 189 17.21 -12.13 -13.43
C ILE A 189 18.22 -11.01 -13.73
N PRO A 190 19.40 -11.32 -14.28
CA PRO A 190 20.42 -10.32 -14.51
C PRO A 190 20.00 -9.35 -15.62
N ARG A 191 20.28 -8.07 -15.41
CA ARG A 191 20.25 -7.09 -16.50
C ARG A 191 21.46 -7.34 -17.40
N VAL A 192 21.22 -7.80 -18.63
CA VAL A 192 22.28 -8.05 -19.63
C VAL A 192 23.10 -6.78 -19.90
N ARG A 193 22.46 -5.60 -19.81
CA ARG A 193 23.09 -4.29 -19.84
C ARG A 193 22.43 -3.41 -18.79
N SER A 194 23.22 -2.88 -17.86
CA SER A 194 22.79 -1.83 -16.95
C SER A 194 22.89 -0.50 -17.68
N ALA A 195 21.76 0.19 -17.87
CA ALA A 195 21.70 1.48 -18.57
C ALA A 195 21.69 2.68 -17.60
N LYS A 196 22.05 2.45 -16.32
CA LYS A 196 22.14 3.43 -15.21
C LYS A 196 22.60 4.85 -15.58
N GLY A 197 23.36 5.04 -16.67
CA GLY A 197 23.64 6.36 -17.23
C GLY A 197 24.30 7.30 -16.22
N ARG A 198 24.20 8.61 -16.48
CA ARG A 198 24.78 9.64 -15.61
C ARG A 198 24.06 9.75 -14.26
N TYR A 199 22.76 9.46 -14.23
CA TYR A 199 21.91 9.76 -13.07
C TYR A 199 21.53 8.54 -12.21
N GLY A 200 21.97 7.33 -12.59
CA GLY A 200 21.87 6.13 -11.75
C GLY A 200 20.46 5.84 -11.27
N SER A 201 20.34 5.59 -9.96
CA SER A 201 19.07 5.28 -9.29
C SER A 201 18.02 6.40 -9.31
N LEU A 202 18.37 7.62 -9.74
CA LEU A 202 17.38 8.70 -9.93
C LEU A 202 16.40 8.43 -11.07
N ALA A 203 16.77 7.57 -12.02
CA ALA A 203 15.89 7.10 -13.10
C ALA A 203 14.86 6.10 -12.55
N SER A 204 14.12 6.46 -11.51
CA SER A 204 13.14 5.60 -10.84
C SER A 204 11.73 5.96 -11.28
N LEU A 205 10.90 4.94 -11.51
CA LEU A 205 9.47 5.12 -11.73
C LEU A 205 8.76 5.71 -10.49
N GLY A 206 9.20 5.30 -9.30
CA GLY A 206 8.71 5.83 -8.02
C GLY A 206 9.09 7.31 -7.84
N LEU A 207 10.33 7.70 -8.17
CA LEU A 207 10.75 9.11 -8.10
C LEU A 207 10.16 9.96 -9.22
N TYR A 208 9.94 9.38 -10.40
CA TYR A 208 9.19 10.04 -11.47
C TYR A 208 7.80 10.42 -10.95
N TYR A 209 7.05 9.46 -10.45
CA TYR A 209 5.67 9.69 -10.02
C TYR A 209 5.59 10.53 -8.73
N GLY A 210 6.39 10.18 -7.73
CA GLY A 210 6.34 10.77 -6.40
C GLY A 210 7.14 12.06 -6.21
N TYR A 211 8.25 12.24 -6.93
CA TYR A 211 9.06 13.44 -6.79
C TYR A 211 8.84 14.43 -7.95
N THR A 212 8.90 13.96 -9.20
CA THR A 212 8.74 14.86 -10.36
C THR A 212 7.30 15.33 -10.49
N ILE A 213 6.34 14.40 -10.62
CA ILE A 213 4.95 14.77 -10.92
C ILE A 213 4.26 15.43 -9.74
N CYS A 214 4.50 14.96 -8.52
CA CYS A 214 3.97 15.60 -7.32
C CYS A 214 4.49 17.03 -7.16
N ALA A 215 5.77 17.30 -7.43
CA ALA A 215 6.31 18.66 -7.40
C ALA A 215 5.61 19.58 -8.42
N LEU A 216 5.37 19.09 -9.64
CA LEU A 216 4.64 19.86 -10.67
C LEU A 216 3.20 20.17 -10.24
N LEU A 217 2.56 19.31 -9.46
CA LEU A 217 1.20 19.53 -8.95
C LEU A 217 1.16 20.31 -7.62
N GLY A 218 2.31 20.52 -6.98
CA GLY A 218 2.41 21.10 -5.64
C GLY A 218 1.88 20.17 -4.54
N LEU A 219 2.08 18.86 -4.72
CA LEU A 219 1.75 17.81 -3.76
C LEU A 219 2.95 17.46 -2.87
N ASP A 220 2.69 17.03 -1.65
CA ASP A 220 3.73 16.76 -0.67
C ASP A 220 4.16 15.29 -0.64
N ILE A 221 5.39 15.02 -1.08
CA ILE A 221 5.99 13.68 -1.08
C ILE A 221 6.25 13.14 0.33
N VAL A 222 6.59 13.99 1.30
CA VAL A 222 6.86 13.55 2.69
C VAL A 222 5.57 13.00 3.29
N ASN A 223 4.43 13.64 2.99
CA ASN A 223 3.11 13.21 3.42
C ASN A 223 2.54 12.00 2.64
N GLY A 224 3.23 11.54 1.59
CA GLY A 224 2.81 10.41 0.74
C GLY A 224 1.52 10.73 -0.01
N GLU A 225 1.55 11.79 -0.82
CA GLU A 225 0.40 12.28 -1.58
C GLU A 225 0.35 11.80 -3.04
N GLU A 226 1.23 10.88 -3.43
CA GLU A 226 1.39 10.40 -4.81
C GLU A 226 0.10 9.78 -5.36
N TRP A 227 -0.66 9.09 -4.52
CA TRP A 227 -1.95 8.51 -4.90
C TRP A 227 -2.98 9.58 -5.34
N LYS A 228 -2.79 10.87 -5.03
CA LYS A 228 -3.64 11.97 -5.56
C LYS A 228 -3.46 12.12 -7.06
N VAL A 229 -2.26 11.89 -7.59
CA VAL A 229 -2.00 11.92 -9.03
C VAL A 229 -2.92 10.90 -9.73
N MET A 230 -2.97 9.68 -9.21
CA MET A 230 -3.84 8.62 -9.72
C MET A 230 -5.33 8.99 -9.63
N GLY A 231 -5.75 9.60 -8.52
CA GLY A 231 -7.14 10.04 -8.35
C GLY A 231 -7.53 11.25 -9.21
N LEU A 232 -6.57 12.10 -9.56
CA LEU A 232 -6.78 13.29 -10.38
C LEU A 232 -6.75 12.96 -11.88
N ALA A 233 -5.96 11.96 -12.28
CA ALA A 233 -5.75 11.59 -13.68
C ALA A 233 -7.05 11.44 -14.49
N PRO A 234 -8.12 10.75 -14.01
CA PRO A 234 -9.38 10.61 -14.77
C PRO A 234 -10.10 11.91 -15.13
N TYR A 235 -9.71 13.05 -14.54
CA TYR A 235 -10.30 14.36 -14.83
C TYR A 235 -9.54 15.14 -15.93
N GLY A 236 -8.40 14.64 -16.37
CA GLY A 236 -7.58 15.27 -17.39
C GLY A 236 -7.67 14.60 -18.76
N GLN A 237 -6.92 15.16 -19.71
CA GLN A 237 -6.75 14.65 -21.06
C GLN A 237 -5.27 14.56 -21.40
N LEU A 238 -4.96 13.85 -22.49
CA LEU A 238 -3.60 13.69 -22.96
C LEU A 238 -3.07 15.02 -23.51
N ASN A 239 -1.98 15.51 -22.93
CA ASN A 239 -1.22 16.64 -23.46
C ASN A 239 0.01 16.11 -24.20
N HIS A 240 -0.01 16.14 -25.53
CA HIS A 240 1.06 15.60 -26.36
C HIS A 240 2.39 16.36 -26.21
N ASP A 241 2.35 17.69 -26.09
CA ASP A 241 3.58 18.48 -25.92
C ASP A 241 4.27 18.12 -24.61
N PHE A 242 3.49 18.05 -23.52
CA PHE A 242 4.01 17.64 -22.21
C PHE A 242 4.53 16.19 -22.22
N LEU A 243 3.84 15.28 -22.91
CA LEU A 243 4.28 13.89 -23.07
C LEU A 243 5.64 13.79 -23.75
N GLU A 244 5.91 14.61 -24.78
CA GLU A 244 7.21 14.62 -25.46
C GLU A 244 8.33 15.15 -24.57
N VAL A 245 8.05 16.07 -23.63
CA VAL A 245 9.02 16.46 -22.60
C VAL A 245 9.29 15.30 -21.64
N LEU A 246 8.24 14.60 -21.20
CA LEU A 246 8.35 13.42 -20.33
C LEU A 246 9.18 12.29 -20.97
N ARG A 247 8.94 12.01 -22.25
CA ARG A 247 9.68 11.00 -23.04
C ARG A 247 11.15 11.31 -23.17
N ARG A 248 11.50 12.58 -23.35
CA ARG A 248 12.90 13.00 -23.30
C ARG A 248 13.47 12.84 -21.90
N HIS A 249 12.73 13.22 -20.86
CA HIS A 249 13.23 13.26 -19.49
C HIS A 249 13.60 11.88 -18.93
N ILE A 250 12.73 10.87 -19.12
CA ILE A 250 12.94 9.50 -18.63
C ILE A 250 12.34 8.50 -19.61
N TYR A 251 13.07 7.43 -19.93
CA TYR A 251 12.65 6.41 -20.90
C TYR A 251 13.21 5.03 -20.53
N VAL A 252 12.71 3.97 -21.18
CA VAL A 252 13.20 2.60 -21.00
C VAL A 252 14.34 2.32 -21.97
N ASP A 253 15.41 1.67 -21.48
CA ASP A 253 16.46 1.05 -22.31
C ASP A 253 16.65 -0.40 -21.86
N GLY A 254 16.08 -1.34 -22.62
CA GLY A 254 16.03 -2.75 -22.25
C GLY A 254 15.13 -2.99 -21.04
N LEU A 255 15.73 -3.45 -19.93
CA LEU A 255 15.02 -3.71 -18.66
C LEU A 255 15.38 -2.68 -17.59
N ASP A 256 15.88 -1.51 -17.99
CA ASP A 256 16.28 -0.43 -17.09
C ASP A 256 15.58 0.87 -17.49
N LEU A 257 15.56 1.82 -16.56
CA LEU A 257 15.13 3.19 -16.84
C LEU A 257 16.35 4.10 -16.95
N VAL A 258 16.28 5.03 -17.89
CA VAL A 258 17.33 5.99 -18.17
C VAL A 258 16.73 7.38 -18.06
N MET A 259 17.44 8.26 -17.35
CA MET A 259 17.12 9.68 -17.29
C MET A 259 18.05 10.45 -18.23
N ASP A 260 17.48 11.43 -18.93
CA ASP A 260 18.15 12.28 -19.92
C ASP A 260 19.51 12.80 -19.46
N GLU A 261 20.51 12.87 -20.34
CA GLU A 261 21.80 13.47 -20.00
C GLU A 261 21.69 14.96 -19.67
N ASN A 262 20.66 15.64 -20.20
CA ASN A 262 20.31 17.03 -19.92
C ASN A 262 19.12 17.15 -18.95
N ALA A 263 18.97 16.21 -18.01
CA ALA A 263 17.82 16.13 -17.10
C ALA A 263 17.47 17.44 -16.37
N ALA A 264 18.46 18.28 -16.04
CA ALA A 264 18.21 19.59 -15.44
C ALA A 264 17.43 20.53 -16.39
N SER A 265 17.80 20.54 -17.67
CA SER A 265 17.12 21.35 -18.70
C SER A 265 15.73 20.81 -19.01
N THR A 266 15.57 19.48 -19.18
CA THR A 266 14.25 18.89 -19.41
C THR A 266 13.34 19.06 -18.19
N TYR A 267 13.89 18.99 -16.97
CA TYR A 267 13.12 19.31 -15.76
C TYR A 267 12.64 20.77 -15.73
N ARG A 268 13.48 21.74 -16.10
CA ARG A 268 13.05 23.15 -16.23
C ARG A 268 11.91 23.32 -17.24
N GLU A 269 11.96 22.58 -18.34
CA GLU A 269 10.88 22.56 -19.33
C GLU A 269 9.59 21.97 -18.73
N LEU A 270 9.67 20.86 -17.97
CA LEU A 270 8.52 20.30 -17.24
C LEU A 270 7.94 21.32 -16.24
N GLN A 271 8.77 22.09 -15.55
CA GLN A 271 8.32 23.11 -14.60
C GLN A 271 7.49 24.22 -15.26
N SER A 272 7.61 24.44 -16.58
CA SER A 272 6.76 25.39 -17.28
C SER A 272 5.28 24.99 -17.31
N TYR A 273 4.98 23.69 -17.12
CA TYR A 273 3.64 23.13 -17.00
C TYR A 273 3.12 23.11 -15.56
N ALA A 274 3.96 23.40 -14.55
CA ALA A 274 3.60 23.21 -13.16
C ALA A 274 2.37 24.02 -12.74
N ARG A 275 1.56 23.43 -11.86
CA ARG A 275 0.42 24.09 -11.22
C ARG A 275 0.89 25.33 -10.47
N ARG A 276 0.26 26.46 -10.76
CA ARG A 276 0.50 27.71 -10.04
C ARG A 276 -0.33 27.77 -8.77
N SER A 277 0.20 28.47 -7.77
CA SER A 277 -0.53 28.73 -6.52
C SER A 277 -1.89 29.39 -6.83
N GLY A 278 -2.95 28.87 -6.20
CA GLY A 278 -4.33 29.33 -6.40
C GLY A 278 -5.12 28.64 -7.52
N GLN A 279 -4.49 27.87 -8.42
CA GLN A 279 -5.23 27.06 -9.40
C GLN A 279 -5.88 25.84 -8.74
N SER A 280 -7.08 25.43 -9.16
CA SER A 280 -7.65 24.15 -8.70
C SER A 280 -6.88 22.97 -9.30
N TYR A 281 -6.87 21.83 -8.61
CA TYR A 281 -6.20 20.62 -9.12
C TYR A 281 -6.87 20.13 -10.41
N GLU A 282 -8.19 20.19 -10.48
CA GLU A 282 -8.97 19.81 -11.66
C GLU A 282 -8.60 20.65 -12.89
N SER A 283 -8.24 21.93 -12.72
CA SER A 283 -7.82 22.79 -13.84
C SER A 283 -6.49 22.39 -14.49
N VAL A 284 -5.70 21.56 -13.81
CA VAL A 284 -4.40 21.06 -14.27
C VAL A 284 -4.36 19.53 -14.33
N ALA A 285 -5.53 18.89 -14.38
CA ALA A 285 -5.65 17.44 -14.38
C ALA A 285 -4.94 16.77 -15.57
N ASP A 286 -4.74 17.49 -16.69
CA ASP A 286 -3.97 17.02 -17.85
C ASP A 286 -2.53 16.63 -17.49
N ILE A 287 -1.91 17.29 -16.51
CA ILE A 287 -0.59 16.92 -15.99
C ILE A 287 -0.67 15.52 -15.38
N ALA A 288 -1.66 15.28 -14.52
CA ALA A 288 -1.85 14.00 -13.86
C ALA A 288 -2.24 12.89 -14.84
N TYR A 289 -3.15 13.17 -15.79
CA TYR A 289 -3.54 12.23 -16.84
C TYR A 289 -2.34 11.82 -17.68
N THR A 290 -1.62 12.80 -18.24
CA THR A 290 -0.48 12.54 -19.13
C THR A 290 0.64 11.80 -18.39
N ALA A 291 0.89 12.17 -17.13
CA ALA A 291 1.89 11.49 -16.31
C ALA A 291 1.50 10.06 -15.93
N GLN A 292 0.24 9.82 -15.56
CA GLN A 292 -0.27 8.47 -15.28
C GLN A 292 -0.26 7.60 -16.54
N HIS A 293 -0.58 8.19 -17.70
CA HIS A 293 -0.48 7.51 -18.99
C HIS A 293 0.96 7.08 -19.27
N TYR A 294 1.93 8.00 -19.14
CA TYR A 294 3.34 7.70 -19.41
C TYR A 294 3.97 6.76 -18.37
N PHE A 295 3.57 6.84 -17.09
CA PHE A 295 3.90 5.82 -16.09
C PHE A 295 3.52 4.42 -16.58
N GLY A 296 2.32 4.29 -17.16
CA GLY A 296 1.84 3.04 -17.72
C GLY A 296 2.62 2.58 -18.95
N GLU A 297 3.02 3.51 -19.85
CA GLU A 297 3.87 3.17 -21.00
C GLU A 297 5.23 2.59 -20.54
N LEU A 298 5.92 3.28 -19.61
CA LEU A 298 7.22 2.85 -19.08
C LEU A 298 7.14 1.48 -18.41
N MET A 299 6.15 1.29 -17.51
CA MET A 299 6.00 0.01 -16.81
C MET A 299 5.62 -1.11 -17.79
N LEU A 300 4.73 -0.84 -18.75
CA LEU A 300 4.32 -1.82 -19.74
C LEU A 300 5.49 -2.28 -20.63
N GLU A 301 6.35 -1.36 -21.07
CA GLU A 301 7.50 -1.69 -21.89
C GLU A 301 8.48 -2.61 -21.14
N MET A 302 8.80 -2.29 -19.88
CA MET A 302 9.66 -3.14 -19.04
C MET A 302 9.02 -4.52 -18.78
N LEU A 303 7.73 -4.58 -18.48
CA LEU A 303 7.02 -5.84 -18.26
C LEU A 303 6.95 -6.69 -19.54
N THR A 304 6.73 -6.07 -20.70
CA THR A 304 6.75 -6.76 -21.99
C THR A 304 8.13 -7.32 -22.30
N GLY A 305 9.19 -6.55 -22.01
CA GLY A 305 10.58 -7.03 -22.12
C GLY A 305 10.85 -8.24 -21.21
N LEU A 306 10.36 -8.24 -19.97
CA LEU A 306 10.45 -9.40 -19.07
C LEU A 306 9.70 -10.61 -19.60
N ARG A 307 8.49 -10.41 -20.13
CA ARG A 307 7.66 -11.47 -20.71
C ARG A 307 8.37 -12.16 -21.89
N GLN A 308 9.09 -11.38 -22.71
CA GLN A 308 9.85 -11.86 -23.87
C GLN A 308 11.04 -12.76 -23.50
N LEU A 309 11.49 -12.75 -22.23
CA LEU A 309 12.51 -13.70 -21.76
C LEU A 309 12.01 -15.15 -21.73
N GLY A 310 10.68 -15.37 -21.78
CA GLY A 310 10.09 -16.70 -21.87
C GLY A 310 10.24 -17.54 -20.59
N LEU A 311 10.42 -16.89 -19.44
CA LEU A 311 10.66 -17.57 -18.16
C LEU A 311 9.39 -18.11 -17.50
N SER A 312 8.27 -17.38 -17.61
CA SER A 312 6.96 -17.76 -17.08
C SER A 312 5.85 -16.92 -17.72
N ASP A 313 4.63 -17.44 -17.69
CA ASP A 313 3.41 -16.72 -18.10
C ASP A 313 2.73 -16.03 -16.92
N ARG A 314 3.25 -16.21 -15.70
CA ARG A 314 2.74 -15.62 -14.46
C ARG A 314 3.65 -14.50 -13.97
N LEU A 315 3.04 -13.40 -13.55
CA LEU A 315 3.71 -12.22 -13.02
C LEU A 315 3.36 -12.00 -11.55
N VAL A 316 4.39 -11.84 -10.73
CA VAL A 316 4.31 -11.26 -9.40
C VAL A 316 4.81 -9.82 -9.48
N LEU A 317 4.01 -8.85 -9.06
CA LEU A 317 4.34 -7.43 -9.11
C LEU A 317 4.34 -6.84 -7.69
N THR A 318 5.43 -6.18 -7.32
CA THR A 318 5.64 -5.62 -5.97
C THR A 318 6.53 -4.37 -5.99
N GLY A 319 6.79 -3.77 -4.83
CA GLY A 319 7.40 -2.45 -4.67
C GLY A 319 6.35 -1.33 -4.64
N GLY A 320 6.72 -0.13 -4.17
CA GLY A 320 5.77 0.97 -3.98
C GLY A 320 4.98 1.36 -5.24
N CYS A 321 5.55 1.15 -6.44
CA CYS A 321 4.85 1.43 -7.70
C CYS A 321 3.70 0.45 -7.98
N ALA A 322 3.70 -0.75 -7.38
CA ALA A 322 2.62 -1.72 -7.50
C ALA A 322 1.35 -1.30 -6.74
N LEU A 323 1.37 -0.19 -5.98
CA LEU A 323 0.16 0.44 -5.43
C LEU A 323 -0.66 1.23 -6.46
N ASN A 324 -0.17 1.36 -7.70
CA ASN A 324 -0.87 2.04 -8.80
C ASN A 324 -2.03 1.18 -9.34
N SER A 325 -3.13 1.16 -8.59
CA SER A 325 -4.30 0.33 -8.91
C SER A 325 -4.93 0.64 -10.27
N THR A 326 -4.81 1.88 -10.74
CA THR A 326 -5.30 2.28 -12.06
C THR A 326 -4.56 1.56 -13.17
N PHE A 327 -3.24 1.41 -13.06
CA PHE A 327 -2.46 0.68 -14.07
C PHE A 327 -2.57 -0.84 -13.91
N ASN A 328 -2.62 -1.35 -12.68
CA ASN A 328 -2.63 -2.78 -12.40
C ASN A 328 -3.75 -3.56 -13.12
N GLY A 329 -4.93 -2.94 -13.30
CA GLY A 329 -6.04 -3.56 -14.04
C GLY A 329 -5.73 -3.80 -15.52
N CYS A 330 -4.76 -3.08 -16.07
CA CYS A 330 -4.34 -3.17 -17.47
C CYS A 330 -3.10 -4.05 -17.70
N VAL A 331 -2.44 -4.53 -16.63
CA VAL A 331 -1.13 -5.20 -16.75
C VAL A 331 -1.23 -6.52 -17.52
N ALA A 332 -2.02 -7.49 -17.04
CA ALA A 332 -2.18 -8.78 -17.70
C ALA A 332 -2.63 -8.65 -19.18
N PRO A 333 -3.72 -7.90 -19.51
CA PRO A 333 -4.20 -7.81 -20.88
C PRO A 333 -3.24 -7.11 -21.86
N ARG A 334 -2.23 -6.36 -21.38
CA ARG A 334 -1.32 -5.59 -22.25
C ARG A 334 0.12 -6.10 -22.27
N SER A 335 0.60 -6.74 -21.20
CA SER A 335 2.01 -7.14 -21.05
C SER A 335 2.33 -8.51 -21.66
N GLY A 336 1.32 -9.32 -21.96
CA GLY A 336 1.46 -10.69 -22.44
C GLY A 336 1.60 -11.75 -21.34
N PHE A 337 1.60 -11.36 -20.07
CA PHE A 337 1.42 -12.28 -18.94
C PHE A 337 -0.06 -12.68 -18.81
N GLU A 338 -0.31 -13.95 -18.47
CA GLU A 338 -1.68 -14.49 -18.32
C GLU A 338 -2.25 -14.27 -16.92
N GLN A 339 -1.38 -14.29 -15.91
CA GLN A 339 -1.77 -14.16 -14.50
C GLN A 339 -0.93 -13.11 -13.79
N LEU A 340 -1.57 -12.37 -12.89
CA LEU A 340 -0.97 -11.31 -12.08
C LEU A 340 -1.29 -11.54 -10.61
N TYR A 341 -0.26 -11.48 -9.76
CA TYR A 341 -0.41 -11.42 -8.32
C TYR A 341 0.28 -10.17 -7.76
N ILE A 342 -0.42 -9.47 -6.86
CA ILE A 342 0.08 -8.32 -6.09
C ILE A 342 -0.33 -8.55 -4.64
N PRO A 343 0.59 -8.56 -3.67
CA PRO A 343 0.24 -8.73 -2.26
C PRO A 343 -0.52 -7.49 -1.72
N PRO A 344 -1.21 -7.58 -0.56
CA PRO A 344 -1.98 -6.47 0.00
C PRO A 344 -1.12 -5.27 0.45
N ALA A 345 0.16 -5.51 0.77
CA ALA A 345 1.13 -4.48 1.20
C ALA A 345 2.41 -4.51 0.33
N PRO A 346 2.33 -4.17 -0.97
CA PRO A 346 3.50 -4.28 -1.85
C PRO A 346 4.54 -3.17 -1.64
N SER A 347 4.23 -2.15 -0.82
CA SER A 347 5.14 -1.08 -0.42
C SER A 347 6.11 -1.53 0.68
N ASP A 348 6.89 -0.59 1.22
CA ASP A 348 8.00 -0.88 2.13
C ASP A 348 7.58 -1.54 3.43
N ASP A 349 6.32 -1.37 3.86
CA ASP A 349 5.76 -2.10 4.99
C ASP A 349 5.81 -3.62 4.78
N GLY A 350 5.51 -4.09 3.56
CA GLY A 350 5.59 -5.50 3.18
C GLY A 350 6.96 -6.16 3.35
N ASN A 351 8.04 -5.37 3.33
CA ASN A 351 9.39 -5.89 3.50
C ASN A 351 9.62 -6.56 4.86
N ALA A 352 8.87 -6.17 5.89
CA ALA A 352 8.92 -6.83 7.18
C ALA A 352 8.56 -8.32 7.04
N VAL A 353 7.49 -8.63 6.31
CA VAL A 353 7.09 -10.03 6.06
C VAL A 353 8.14 -10.75 5.22
N GLY A 354 8.63 -10.11 4.15
CA GLY A 354 9.64 -10.69 3.27
C GLY A 354 10.94 -11.05 3.99
N ALA A 355 11.44 -10.17 4.86
CA ALA A 355 12.63 -10.41 5.67
C ALA A 355 12.46 -11.61 6.61
N ALA A 356 11.31 -11.72 7.30
CA ALA A 356 11.02 -12.85 8.17
C ALA A 356 10.97 -14.18 7.41
N LEU A 357 10.31 -14.20 6.24
CA LEU A 357 10.19 -15.41 5.41
C LEU A 357 11.53 -15.83 4.79
N LEU A 358 12.41 -14.89 4.42
CA LEU A 358 13.76 -15.21 3.97
C LEU A 358 14.57 -15.89 5.08
N ALA A 359 14.49 -15.40 6.31
CA ALA A 359 15.16 -16.03 7.45
C ALA A 359 14.61 -17.42 7.75
N TYR A 360 13.29 -17.61 7.63
CA TYR A 360 12.67 -18.92 7.74
C TYR A 360 13.13 -19.88 6.64
N ALA A 361 13.20 -19.41 5.38
CA ALA A 361 13.68 -20.19 4.24
C ALA A 361 15.14 -20.61 4.39
N GLU A 362 16.01 -19.70 4.84
CA GLU A 362 17.44 -19.95 5.06
C GLU A 362 17.68 -21.02 6.13
N ASP A 363 16.77 -21.15 7.10
CA ASP A 363 16.79 -22.20 8.13
C ASP A 363 16.18 -23.53 7.66
N GLY A 364 15.88 -23.68 6.37
CA GLY A 364 15.30 -24.89 5.77
C GLY A 364 13.77 -24.97 5.88
N GLY A 365 13.12 -23.86 6.19
CA GLY A 365 11.67 -23.74 6.20
C GLY A 365 11.06 -24.00 4.82
N THR A 366 9.90 -24.65 4.79
CA THR A 366 9.17 -24.88 3.53
C THR A 366 8.21 -23.72 3.31
N MET A 367 8.36 -23.00 2.19
CA MET A 367 7.53 -21.82 1.94
C MET A 367 6.06 -22.20 1.83
N PRO A 368 5.16 -21.46 2.52
CA PRO A 368 3.74 -21.64 2.36
C PRO A 368 3.35 -21.30 0.91
N ARG A 369 2.32 -21.98 0.38
CA ARG A 369 1.73 -21.68 -0.93
C ARG A 369 0.23 -21.50 -0.77
N PRO A 370 -0.19 -20.36 -0.21
CA PRO A 370 -1.59 -20.15 0.07
C PRO A 370 -2.35 -19.90 -1.24
N ALA A 371 -3.54 -20.48 -1.37
CA ALA A 371 -4.47 -20.07 -2.44
C ALA A 371 -4.96 -18.62 -2.26
N PHE A 372 -4.97 -18.15 -1.00
CA PHE A 372 -5.30 -16.79 -0.60
C PHE A 372 -4.42 -16.37 0.58
N HIS A 373 -3.73 -15.24 0.44
CA HIS A 373 -3.00 -14.63 1.55
C HIS A 373 -3.92 -13.69 2.32
N SER A 374 -4.22 -14.01 3.58
CA SER A 374 -5.06 -13.16 4.43
C SER A 374 -4.35 -11.83 4.74
N PRO A 375 -4.98 -10.67 4.49
CA PRO A 375 -4.44 -9.39 4.92
C PRO A 375 -4.70 -9.13 6.41
N TYR A 376 -5.52 -9.94 7.09
CA TYR A 376 -5.99 -9.69 8.45
C TYR A 376 -4.98 -10.16 9.51
N LEU A 377 -3.83 -9.49 9.55
CA LEU A 377 -2.64 -9.86 10.35
C LEU A 377 -2.31 -8.88 11.48
N GLY A 378 -2.99 -7.72 11.53
CA GLY A 378 -2.75 -6.68 12.52
C GLY A 378 -3.50 -6.88 13.83
N SER A 379 -3.37 -5.93 14.75
CA SER A 379 -4.00 -6.03 16.08
C SER A 379 -5.54 -6.04 16.00
N ALA A 380 -6.17 -6.89 16.82
CA ALA A 380 -7.62 -6.85 17.09
C ALA A 380 -7.92 -5.91 18.28
N ILE A 381 -9.15 -5.36 18.32
CA ILE A 381 -9.62 -4.60 19.48
C ILE A 381 -10.34 -5.57 20.44
N ASP A 382 -9.81 -5.73 21.64
CA ASP A 382 -10.42 -6.55 22.71
C ASP A 382 -11.62 -5.79 23.31
N ASP A 383 -12.72 -6.48 23.60
CA ASP A 383 -13.90 -5.89 24.26
C ASP A 383 -13.55 -5.25 25.62
N LYS A 384 -12.48 -5.69 26.28
CA LYS A 384 -11.95 -5.05 27.49
C LYS A 384 -11.53 -3.60 27.27
N GLU A 385 -11.08 -3.24 26.06
CA GLU A 385 -10.76 -1.85 25.71
C GLU A 385 -12.01 -0.97 25.65
N LEU A 386 -13.19 -1.58 25.47
CA LEU A 386 -14.47 -0.88 25.38
C LEU A 386 -15.05 -0.58 26.78
N GLU A 387 -14.66 -1.32 27.82
CA GLU A 387 -15.22 -1.16 29.16
C GLU A 387 -15.23 0.28 29.70
N PRO A 388 -14.14 1.07 29.58
CA PRO A 388 -14.13 2.45 30.08
C PRO A 388 -15.15 3.32 29.33
N PHE A 389 -15.32 3.10 28.03
CA PHE A 389 -16.27 3.84 27.19
C PHE A 389 -17.72 3.42 27.47
N LEU A 390 -17.97 2.14 27.72
CA LEU A 390 -19.28 1.64 28.13
C LEU A 390 -19.71 2.17 29.50
N LYS A 391 -18.77 2.28 30.45
CA LYS A 391 -19.02 2.75 31.82
C LYS A 391 -19.12 4.27 31.93
N HIS A 392 -18.31 5.01 31.18
CA HIS A 392 -18.11 6.46 31.39
C HIS A 392 -18.35 7.33 30.14
N GLY A 393 -18.67 6.74 28.99
CA GLY A 393 -18.92 7.45 27.74
C GLY A 393 -20.27 8.17 27.72
N ALA A 394 -20.35 9.33 28.36
CA ALA A 394 -21.60 10.09 28.47
C ALA A 394 -22.23 10.46 27.10
N MET A 395 -21.42 10.56 26.04
CA MET A 395 -21.86 10.88 24.68
C MET A 395 -22.19 9.65 23.83
N LEU A 396 -22.01 8.42 24.35
CA LEU A 396 -22.17 7.18 23.61
C LEU A 396 -23.49 6.47 24.00
N GLY A 397 -24.34 6.22 23.02
CA GLY A 397 -25.47 5.30 23.12
C GLY A 397 -25.02 3.89 22.75
N LEU A 398 -25.48 2.88 23.48
CA LEU A 398 -25.33 1.48 23.09
C LEU A 398 -26.65 1.01 22.49
N VAL A 399 -26.61 0.55 21.24
CA VAL A 399 -27.76 -0.05 20.58
C VAL A 399 -27.75 -1.55 20.89
N LEU A 400 -28.86 -2.05 21.43
CA LEU A 400 -29.01 -3.47 21.73
C LEU A 400 -29.44 -4.19 20.45
N VAL A 401 -28.56 -5.04 19.93
CA VAL A 401 -28.84 -5.90 18.78
C VAL A 401 -28.85 -7.36 19.27
N PRO A 402 -29.88 -8.16 18.93
CA PRO A 402 -29.88 -9.57 19.30
C PRO A 402 -28.67 -10.33 18.73
N PRO A 403 -28.15 -11.34 19.45
CA PRO A 403 -27.08 -12.18 18.93
C PRO A 403 -27.47 -12.83 17.60
N GLY A 404 -26.60 -12.71 16.60
CA GLY A 404 -26.85 -13.20 15.23
C GLY A 404 -27.46 -12.17 14.28
N ASP A 405 -28.04 -11.08 14.79
CA ASP A 405 -28.75 -10.10 13.95
C ASP A 405 -27.89 -8.87 13.57
N LEU A 406 -26.62 -8.82 13.99
CA LEU A 406 -25.74 -7.66 13.76
C LEU A 406 -25.66 -7.27 12.28
N CYS A 407 -25.34 -8.23 11.42
CA CYS A 407 -25.15 -7.97 9.99
C CYS A 407 -26.46 -7.53 9.33
N ASP A 408 -27.61 -8.09 9.75
CA ASP A 408 -28.92 -7.69 9.26
C ASP A 408 -29.28 -6.26 9.69
N TYR A 409 -29.11 -5.96 10.99
CA TYR A 409 -29.32 -4.62 11.53
C TYR A 409 -28.45 -3.57 10.83
N VAL A 410 -27.15 -3.83 10.71
CA VAL A 410 -26.21 -2.90 10.06
C VAL A 410 -26.54 -2.75 8.57
N ALA A 411 -26.95 -3.82 7.89
CA ALA A 411 -27.41 -3.75 6.50
C ALA A 411 -28.66 -2.87 6.32
N GLN A 412 -29.64 -2.97 7.22
CA GLN A 412 -30.83 -2.09 7.22
C GLN A 412 -30.42 -0.62 7.42
N GLU A 413 -29.50 -0.36 8.35
CA GLU A 413 -29.02 0.99 8.63
C GLU A 413 -28.22 1.60 7.47
N LEU A 414 -27.38 0.79 6.80
CA LEU A 414 -26.73 1.19 5.54
C LEU A 414 -27.77 1.50 4.47
N ALA A 415 -28.77 0.63 4.29
CA ALA A 415 -29.85 0.82 3.31
C ALA A 415 -30.72 2.07 3.59
N ALA A 416 -30.82 2.48 4.86
CA ALA A 416 -31.42 3.74 5.29
C ALA A 416 -30.51 4.97 5.02
N GLY A 417 -29.33 4.76 4.43
CA GLY A 417 -28.38 5.80 4.06
C GLY A 417 -27.45 6.23 5.19
N LYS A 418 -27.31 5.47 6.28
CA LYS A 418 -26.33 5.78 7.32
C LYS A 418 -24.90 5.48 6.86
N VAL A 419 -23.95 6.25 7.37
CA VAL A 419 -22.50 6.07 7.20
C VAL A 419 -21.95 5.45 8.48
N ILE A 420 -21.40 4.24 8.37
CA ILE A 420 -21.09 3.39 9.53
C ILE A 420 -19.59 3.15 9.62
N GLY A 421 -18.99 3.44 10.78
CA GLY A 421 -17.67 2.92 11.12
C GLY A 421 -17.78 1.45 11.48
N TRP A 422 -16.98 0.60 10.85
CA TRP A 422 -17.06 -0.85 10.96
C TRP A 422 -15.70 -1.43 11.34
N ILE A 423 -15.64 -2.06 12.52
CA ILE A 423 -14.44 -2.65 13.09
C ILE A 423 -14.70 -4.09 13.48
N GLN A 424 -13.98 -5.02 12.86
CA GLN A 424 -14.09 -6.45 13.12
C GLN A 424 -12.70 -7.09 13.18
N GLY A 425 -12.50 -8.03 14.11
CA GLY A 425 -11.32 -8.91 14.17
C GLY A 425 -9.96 -8.21 14.02
N CYS A 426 -8.98 -8.94 13.49
CA CYS A 426 -7.64 -8.45 13.21
C CYS A 426 -7.67 -7.37 12.12
N ALA A 427 -6.89 -6.30 12.31
CA ALA A 427 -6.77 -5.24 11.31
C ALA A 427 -6.07 -5.75 10.02
N GLU A 428 -6.38 -5.09 8.91
CA GLU A 428 -5.71 -5.29 7.63
C GLU A 428 -4.25 -4.79 7.67
N PHE A 429 -3.33 -5.55 7.08
CA PHE A 429 -1.97 -5.16 6.78
C PHE A 429 -1.88 -4.57 5.37
N GLY A 430 -1.23 -3.42 5.24
CA GLY A 430 -1.20 -2.61 4.02
C GLY A 430 -2.05 -1.32 4.10
N PRO A 431 -2.13 -0.56 2.99
CA PRO A 431 -2.70 0.79 3.00
C PRO A 431 -4.22 0.84 2.74
N ARG A 432 -4.88 -0.31 2.54
CA ARG A 432 -6.30 -0.40 2.17
C ARG A 432 -7.11 -0.98 3.33
N SER A 433 -8.29 -0.40 3.57
CA SER A 433 -9.29 -1.05 4.42
C SER A 433 -10.11 -2.02 3.59
N LEU A 434 -10.16 -3.27 4.04
CA LEU A 434 -10.71 -4.44 3.36
C LEU A 434 -11.80 -5.09 4.21
N GLY A 435 -12.58 -4.28 4.94
CA GLY A 435 -13.77 -4.73 5.67
C GLY A 435 -13.55 -5.02 7.16
N ASN A 436 -12.36 -4.77 7.72
CA ASN A 436 -12.10 -4.92 9.15
C ASN A 436 -11.83 -3.58 9.85
N ARG A 437 -11.40 -2.54 9.14
CA ARG A 437 -11.26 -1.17 9.66
C ARG A 437 -11.81 -0.16 8.65
N SER A 438 -13.12 -0.19 8.43
CA SER A 438 -13.77 0.48 7.28
C SER A 438 -14.78 1.54 7.70
N ILE A 439 -14.98 2.53 6.84
CA ILE A 439 -16.21 3.31 6.77
C ILE A 439 -17.03 2.72 5.63
N LEU A 440 -18.25 2.32 5.94
CA LEU A 440 -19.18 1.68 5.03
C LEU A 440 -20.37 2.60 4.73
N ALA A 441 -20.85 2.58 3.50
CA ALA A 441 -22.04 3.30 3.09
C ALA A 441 -22.75 2.61 1.90
N ASP A 442 -24.02 2.96 1.71
CA ASP A 442 -24.81 2.55 0.55
C ASP A 442 -24.31 3.24 -0.74
N PRO A 443 -23.90 2.48 -1.78
CA PRO A 443 -23.37 3.06 -3.00
C PRO A 443 -24.41 3.57 -3.99
N ARG A 444 -25.71 3.29 -3.78
CA ARG A 444 -26.79 3.53 -4.75
C ARG A 444 -27.11 5.02 -4.94
N GLN A 445 -26.78 5.85 -3.95
CA GLN A 445 -27.05 7.30 -4.00
C GLN A 445 -25.80 8.06 -4.45
N ALA A 446 -25.90 8.79 -5.57
CA ALA A 446 -24.78 9.57 -6.09
C ALA A 446 -24.22 10.57 -5.06
N SER A 447 -25.11 11.22 -4.30
CA SER A 447 -24.78 12.20 -3.24
C SER A 447 -23.98 11.64 -2.07
N MET A 448 -23.86 10.31 -1.94
CA MET A 448 -23.13 9.68 -0.85
C MET A 448 -21.64 10.02 -0.89
N LYS A 449 -21.06 10.19 -2.08
CA LYS A 449 -19.66 10.59 -2.24
C LYS A 449 -19.41 11.96 -1.62
N GLU A 450 -20.25 12.94 -1.96
CA GLU A 450 -20.17 14.30 -1.45
C GLU A 450 -20.41 14.33 0.06
N ARG A 451 -21.38 13.55 0.56
CA ARG A 451 -21.68 13.45 1.98
C ARG A 451 -20.47 12.95 2.78
N ILE A 452 -19.87 11.82 2.41
CA ILE A 452 -18.72 11.26 3.13
C ILE A 452 -17.52 12.23 3.09
N ASN A 453 -17.28 12.87 1.94
CA ASN A 453 -16.24 13.87 1.82
C ASN A 453 -16.48 15.09 2.72
N ALA A 454 -17.74 15.55 2.84
CA ALA A 454 -18.10 16.72 3.64
C ALA A 454 -18.10 16.46 5.15
N ILE A 455 -18.56 15.29 5.61
CA ILE A 455 -18.81 15.05 7.04
C ILE A 455 -17.75 14.19 7.72
N VAL A 456 -16.95 13.41 6.97
CA VAL A 456 -15.94 12.50 7.55
C VAL A 456 -14.55 12.80 7.05
N LYS A 457 -14.37 12.90 5.73
CA LYS A 457 -13.03 12.90 5.14
C LYS A 457 -12.39 14.28 5.01
N PHE A 458 -13.18 15.33 4.84
CA PHE A 458 -12.72 16.71 4.70
C PHE A 458 -11.60 16.84 3.63
N ARG A 459 -11.79 16.19 2.48
CA ARG A 459 -10.78 16.02 1.42
C ARG A 459 -11.31 16.44 0.05
N GLU A 460 -10.41 16.47 -0.94
CA GLU A 460 -10.69 16.91 -2.31
C GLU A 460 -11.78 16.05 -3.01
N GLY A 461 -12.64 16.69 -3.79
CA GLY A 461 -13.81 16.05 -4.43
C GLY A 461 -13.47 15.01 -5.50
N PHE A 462 -12.30 15.13 -6.14
CA PHE A 462 -11.83 14.19 -7.15
C PHE A 462 -11.44 12.82 -6.55
N ARG A 463 -11.27 12.70 -5.24
CA ARG A 463 -10.85 11.43 -4.62
C ARG A 463 -11.96 10.37 -4.69
N PRO A 464 -11.73 9.23 -5.35
CA PRO A 464 -12.75 8.21 -5.47
C PRO A 464 -12.94 7.39 -4.18
N PHE A 465 -14.04 6.63 -4.15
CA PHE A 465 -14.30 5.55 -3.21
C PHE A 465 -14.25 4.19 -3.91
N ALA A 466 -14.20 3.11 -3.14
CA ALA A 466 -14.00 1.76 -3.65
C ALA A 466 -15.27 0.90 -3.42
N PRO A 467 -15.68 0.09 -4.41
CA PRO A 467 -16.69 -0.94 -4.21
C PRO A 467 -16.10 -2.19 -3.52
N SER A 468 -16.82 -2.74 -2.55
CA SER A 468 -16.66 -4.12 -2.07
C SER A 468 -17.85 -4.93 -2.54
N ILE A 469 -17.62 -6.06 -3.23
CA ILE A 469 -18.67 -6.90 -3.83
C ILE A 469 -18.58 -8.36 -3.37
N LEU A 470 -19.72 -9.03 -3.31
CA LEU A 470 -19.80 -10.49 -3.27
C LEU A 470 -19.23 -11.11 -4.56
N ASP A 471 -18.28 -12.04 -4.42
CA ASP A 471 -17.55 -12.68 -5.54
C ASP A 471 -18.50 -13.25 -6.61
N GLU A 472 -19.59 -13.90 -6.20
CA GLU A 472 -20.56 -14.53 -7.10
C GLU A 472 -21.34 -13.53 -7.98
N PHE A 473 -21.26 -12.23 -7.71
CA PHE A 473 -21.83 -11.16 -8.54
C PHE A 473 -20.77 -10.34 -9.30
N GLY A 474 -19.48 -10.64 -9.12
CA GLY A 474 -18.37 -9.88 -9.69
C GLY A 474 -18.44 -9.68 -11.20
N ASP A 475 -18.60 -10.77 -11.95
CA ASP A 475 -18.71 -10.79 -13.42
C ASP A 475 -19.94 -10.01 -13.92
N HIS A 476 -21.03 -9.99 -13.15
CA HIS A 476 -22.20 -9.21 -13.53
C HIS A 476 -21.91 -7.70 -13.53
N TYR A 477 -21.12 -7.19 -12.58
CA TYR A 477 -20.89 -5.75 -12.44
C TYR A 477 -19.65 -5.24 -13.18
N PHE A 478 -18.63 -6.08 -13.36
CA PHE A 478 -17.33 -5.65 -13.89
C PHE A 478 -16.95 -6.39 -15.17
N GLU A 479 -16.37 -5.65 -16.12
CA GLU A 479 -15.77 -6.22 -17.33
C GLU A 479 -14.49 -6.99 -16.98
N ASP A 480 -14.23 -8.09 -17.69
CA ASP A 480 -13.05 -8.95 -17.52
C ASP A 480 -12.78 -9.30 -16.05
N TYR A 481 -13.86 -9.67 -15.35
CA TYR A 481 -13.83 -9.87 -13.91
C TYR A 481 -12.79 -10.90 -13.51
N SER A 482 -11.97 -10.48 -12.55
CA SER A 482 -11.04 -11.35 -11.84
C SER A 482 -11.04 -10.94 -10.38
N ALA A 483 -11.03 -11.93 -9.48
CA ALA A 483 -11.04 -11.68 -8.06
C ALA A 483 -9.93 -10.71 -7.67
N THR A 484 -10.30 -9.70 -6.90
CA THR A 484 -9.46 -8.57 -6.50
C THR A 484 -9.56 -8.37 -4.98
N PRO A 485 -8.97 -9.24 -4.16
CA PRO A 485 -9.23 -9.25 -2.72
C PRO A 485 -8.67 -8.01 -1.98
N TYR A 486 -7.71 -7.29 -2.56
CA TYR A 486 -6.90 -6.30 -1.84
C TYR A 486 -7.11 -4.86 -2.31
N MET A 487 -8.11 -4.59 -3.17
CA MET A 487 -8.24 -3.31 -3.87
C MET A 487 -6.98 -2.93 -4.65
N GLU A 488 -6.28 -3.94 -5.18
CA GLU A 488 -5.01 -3.79 -5.86
C GLU A 488 -5.16 -3.35 -7.33
N LYS A 489 -6.35 -3.46 -7.93
CA LYS A 489 -6.62 -3.01 -9.31
C LYS A 489 -7.99 -2.37 -9.47
N THR A 490 -8.11 -1.51 -10.47
CA THR A 490 -9.40 -0.98 -10.97
C THR A 490 -9.91 -1.84 -12.11
N LEU A 491 -11.21 -2.13 -12.11
CA LEU A 491 -11.90 -2.78 -13.22
C LEU A 491 -12.98 -1.85 -13.76
N LYS A 492 -13.32 -1.99 -15.04
CA LYS A 492 -14.39 -1.20 -15.67
C LYS A 492 -15.75 -1.72 -15.25
N ILE A 493 -16.62 -0.82 -14.79
CA ILE A 493 -18.00 -1.14 -14.43
C ILE A 493 -18.82 -1.21 -15.73
N ARG A 494 -19.54 -2.32 -15.90
CA ARG A 494 -20.41 -2.54 -17.06
C ARG A 494 -21.48 -1.44 -17.12
N ASP A 495 -21.76 -0.95 -18.32
CA ASP A 495 -22.65 0.19 -18.59
C ASP A 495 -23.96 0.14 -17.80
N VAL A 496 -24.61 -1.02 -17.80
CA VAL A 496 -25.93 -1.24 -17.19
C VAL A 496 -25.96 -1.09 -15.65
N TYR A 497 -24.80 -1.12 -14.99
CA TYR A 497 -24.70 -1.03 -13.52
C TYR A 497 -24.12 0.29 -13.02
N ARG A 498 -23.64 1.18 -13.90
CA ARG A 498 -23.00 2.45 -13.49
C ARG A 498 -23.94 3.33 -12.67
N GLU A 499 -25.19 3.43 -13.09
CA GLU A 499 -26.23 4.19 -12.38
C GLU A 499 -26.78 3.47 -11.13
N ALA A 500 -26.55 2.17 -11.00
CA ALA A 500 -26.97 1.39 -9.84
C ALA A 500 -26.04 1.55 -8.64
N ILE A 501 -24.76 1.88 -8.87
CA ILE A 501 -23.73 2.07 -7.83
C ILE A 501 -22.89 3.35 -8.05
N PRO A 502 -23.53 4.52 -8.25
CA PRO A 502 -22.86 5.74 -8.69
C PRO A 502 -21.83 6.27 -7.69
N ALA A 503 -21.98 6.01 -6.38
CA ALA A 503 -21.04 6.53 -5.38
C ALA A 503 -19.64 5.88 -5.42
N VAL A 504 -19.53 4.72 -6.08
CA VAL A 504 -18.29 3.94 -6.23
C VAL A 504 -17.86 3.80 -7.69
N CYS A 505 -18.65 4.33 -8.63
CA CYS A 505 -18.28 4.46 -10.02
C CYS A 505 -17.42 5.72 -10.22
N HIS A 506 -16.21 5.54 -10.74
CA HIS A 506 -15.30 6.64 -11.02
C HIS A 506 -15.74 7.37 -12.30
N VAL A 507 -15.19 8.56 -12.54
CA VAL A 507 -15.56 9.38 -13.71
C VAL A 507 -15.17 8.74 -15.04
N ASP A 508 -14.16 7.88 -15.04
CA ASP A 508 -13.74 7.04 -16.17
C ASP A 508 -14.47 5.68 -16.22
N HIS A 509 -15.54 5.54 -15.42
CA HIS A 509 -16.37 4.34 -15.31
C HIS A 509 -15.68 3.11 -14.72
N THR A 510 -14.55 3.30 -14.04
CA THR A 510 -13.89 2.22 -13.31
C THR A 510 -14.32 2.18 -11.83
N GLY A 511 -14.00 1.09 -11.15
CA GLY A 511 -14.09 0.97 -9.69
C GLY A 511 -12.89 0.18 -9.16
N ARG A 512 -12.28 0.68 -8.08
CA ARG A 512 -11.16 -0.03 -7.41
C ARG A 512 -11.73 -1.13 -6.51
N LEU A 513 -11.87 -2.31 -7.07
CA LEU A 513 -12.70 -3.37 -6.52
C LEU A 513 -12.06 -4.09 -5.34
N GLN A 514 -12.85 -4.37 -4.31
CA GLN A 514 -12.60 -5.46 -3.37
C GLN A 514 -13.58 -6.61 -3.63
N THR A 515 -13.06 -7.79 -3.91
CA THR A 515 -13.82 -9.04 -3.94
C THR A 515 -13.90 -9.64 -2.54
N VAL A 516 -15.10 -10.06 -2.13
CA VAL A 516 -15.35 -10.63 -0.81
C VAL A 516 -15.96 -12.02 -0.95
N ARG A 517 -15.33 -13.00 -0.31
CA ARG A 517 -15.82 -14.39 -0.21
C ARG A 517 -16.00 -14.80 1.24
N GLN A 518 -16.90 -15.75 1.47
CA GLN A 518 -17.18 -16.28 2.81
C GLN A 518 -15.94 -16.88 3.49
N ASP A 519 -15.07 -17.56 2.74
CA ASP A 519 -13.86 -18.18 3.26
C ASP A 519 -12.71 -17.19 3.51
N TRP A 520 -12.79 -15.97 2.98
CA TRP A 520 -11.76 -14.93 3.17
C TRP A 520 -12.12 -13.98 4.30
N ASN A 521 -13.37 -13.52 4.35
CA ASN A 521 -13.88 -12.67 5.43
C ASN A 521 -15.36 -12.99 5.70
N PRO A 522 -15.64 -13.96 6.59
CA PRO A 522 -17.00 -14.44 6.84
C PRO A 522 -17.96 -13.34 7.30
N ARG A 523 -17.50 -12.46 8.21
CA ARG A 523 -18.33 -11.41 8.83
C ARG A 523 -18.66 -10.31 7.83
N PHE A 524 -17.69 -9.90 7.02
CA PHE A 524 -17.94 -8.87 6.00
C PHE A 524 -18.77 -9.42 4.83
N HIS A 525 -18.55 -10.69 4.46
CA HIS A 525 -19.40 -11.40 3.51
C HIS A 525 -20.87 -11.50 4.00
N GLU A 526 -21.08 -11.84 5.27
CA GLU A 526 -22.41 -11.89 5.89
C GLU A 526 -23.12 -10.53 5.80
N LEU A 527 -22.42 -9.43 6.12
CA LEU A 527 -22.96 -8.08 6.00
C LEU A 527 -23.33 -7.73 4.55
N LEU A 528 -22.45 -8.01 3.59
CA LEU A 528 -22.74 -7.76 2.16
C LEU A 528 -23.95 -8.56 1.67
N ARG A 529 -24.07 -9.82 2.08
CA ARG A 529 -25.23 -10.66 1.75
C ARG A 529 -26.52 -10.15 2.37
N ALA A 530 -26.48 -9.70 3.62
CA ALA A 530 -27.64 -9.07 4.26
C ALA A 530 -28.04 -7.77 3.54
N PHE A 531 -27.06 -6.92 3.20
CA PHE A 531 -27.31 -5.69 2.42
C PHE A 531 -27.91 -6.01 1.05
N HIS A 532 -27.39 -7.01 0.36
CA HIS A 532 -27.94 -7.50 -0.91
C HIS A 532 -29.40 -7.95 -0.75
N ALA A 533 -29.74 -8.69 0.31
CA ALA A 533 -31.12 -9.12 0.56
C ALA A 533 -32.09 -7.95 0.78
N HIS A 534 -31.64 -6.88 1.45
CA HIS A 534 -32.46 -5.68 1.69
C HIS A 534 -32.60 -4.76 0.47
N THR A 535 -31.61 -4.75 -0.42
CA THR A 535 -31.48 -3.69 -1.44
C THR A 535 -31.50 -4.17 -2.88
N GLY A 536 -31.25 -5.47 -3.12
CA GLY A 536 -30.95 -6.01 -4.44
C GLY A 536 -29.55 -5.64 -4.97
N THR A 537 -28.71 -4.94 -4.19
CA THR A 537 -27.36 -4.53 -4.59
C THR A 537 -26.29 -5.30 -3.79
N PRO A 538 -25.43 -6.11 -4.43
CA PRO A 538 -24.39 -6.91 -3.76
C PRO A 538 -23.09 -6.14 -3.49
N VAL A 539 -23.15 -4.81 -3.49
CA VAL A 539 -22.00 -3.89 -3.41
C VAL A 539 -22.18 -2.94 -2.23
N LEU A 540 -21.11 -2.71 -1.48
CA LEU A 540 -21.00 -1.62 -0.51
C LEU A 540 -19.89 -0.65 -0.91
N LEU A 541 -20.08 0.63 -0.59
CA LEU A 541 -18.97 1.58 -0.57
C LEU A 541 -18.09 1.27 0.64
N ASN A 542 -16.79 1.05 0.39
CA ASN A 542 -15.80 0.83 1.42
C ASN A 542 -14.67 1.85 1.30
N THR A 543 -14.35 2.51 2.41
CA THR A 543 -13.21 3.42 2.53
C THR A 543 -12.54 3.30 3.88
N SER A 544 -11.33 3.85 4.01
CA SER A 544 -10.54 3.67 5.21
C SER A 544 -11.18 4.26 6.46
N LEU A 545 -11.15 3.60 7.61
CA LEU A 545 -11.61 4.23 8.86
C LEU A 545 -10.52 5.15 9.43
N ASN A 546 -10.53 6.40 8.99
CA ASN A 546 -9.64 7.49 9.40
C ASN A 546 -10.17 8.86 8.97
N VAL A 547 -9.53 9.92 9.48
CA VAL A 547 -9.65 11.29 8.99
C VAL A 547 -8.41 11.69 8.19
N MET A 548 -8.46 12.82 7.47
CA MET A 548 -7.32 13.31 6.69
C MET A 548 -6.08 13.49 7.57
N GLY A 549 -4.92 13.04 7.07
CA GLY A 549 -3.64 13.13 7.78
C GLY A 549 -3.41 12.06 8.85
N LYS A 550 -4.40 11.21 9.16
CA LYS A 550 -4.26 10.12 10.13
C LYS A 550 -4.21 8.73 9.48
N PRO A 551 -3.45 7.78 10.05
CA PRO A 551 -3.51 6.36 9.69
C PRO A 551 -4.90 5.76 9.91
N ILE A 552 -5.12 4.54 9.42
CA ILE A 552 -6.30 3.73 9.78
C ILE A 552 -6.30 3.53 11.31
N VAL A 553 -7.49 3.60 11.92
CA VAL A 553 -7.66 3.42 13.38
C VAL A 553 -7.07 2.09 13.87
N HIS A 554 -6.40 2.14 15.02
CA HIS A 554 -5.75 0.97 15.63
C HIS A 554 -6.47 0.51 16.90
N SER A 555 -6.76 1.44 17.82
CA SER A 555 -7.36 1.15 19.14
C SER A 555 -8.83 1.58 19.26
N ALA A 556 -9.49 1.15 20.34
CA ALA A 556 -10.83 1.63 20.66
C ALA A 556 -10.87 3.16 20.81
N ALA A 557 -9.84 3.75 21.44
CA ALA A 557 -9.73 5.20 21.61
C ALA A 557 -9.64 5.95 20.27
N ASP A 558 -8.90 5.41 19.30
CA ASP A 558 -8.82 5.98 17.95
C ASP A 558 -10.16 5.90 17.24
N ALA A 559 -10.84 4.76 17.34
CA ALA A 559 -12.17 4.54 16.76
C ALA A 559 -13.22 5.52 17.31
N PHE A 560 -13.28 5.68 18.64
CA PHE A 560 -14.18 6.64 19.27
C PHE A 560 -13.82 8.08 18.95
N THR A 561 -12.53 8.40 18.82
CA THR A 561 -12.07 9.73 18.41
C THR A 561 -12.60 10.07 17.02
N VAL A 562 -12.42 9.18 16.04
CA VAL A 562 -12.95 9.36 14.68
C VAL A 562 -14.48 9.42 14.72
N PHE A 563 -15.14 8.54 15.45
CA PHE A 563 -16.60 8.51 15.53
C PHE A 563 -17.18 9.82 16.08
N LEU A 564 -16.67 10.29 17.21
CA LEU A 564 -17.18 11.49 17.89
C LEU A 564 -16.83 12.80 17.19
N SER A 565 -15.72 12.84 16.43
CA SER A 565 -15.26 14.05 15.73
C SER A 565 -15.75 14.20 14.28
N THR A 566 -16.50 13.22 13.78
CA THR A 566 -16.97 13.20 12.37
C THR A 566 -18.49 13.03 12.30
N GLY A 567 -19.05 13.05 11.09
CA GLY A 567 -20.46 12.79 10.83
C GLY A 567 -20.83 11.31 10.68
N LEU A 568 -20.03 10.37 11.21
CA LEU A 568 -20.43 8.96 11.27
C LEU A 568 -21.70 8.80 12.10
N ASP A 569 -22.65 8.02 11.59
CA ASP A 569 -23.96 7.82 12.22
C ASP A 569 -23.89 6.73 13.29
N LEU A 570 -23.17 5.64 13.00
CA LEU A 570 -22.94 4.52 13.90
C LEU A 570 -21.47 4.09 13.89
N LEU A 571 -21.01 3.51 14.99
CA LEU A 571 -19.73 2.81 15.09
C LEU A 571 -20.00 1.40 15.58
N VAL A 572 -19.53 0.40 14.84
CA VAL A 572 -19.62 -1.02 15.19
C VAL A 572 -18.22 -1.52 15.51
N ILE A 573 -18.03 -2.05 16.71
CA ILE A 573 -16.79 -2.73 17.13
C ILE A 573 -17.17 -4.11 17.64
N ASN A 574 -16.69 -5.15 16.96
CA ASN A 574 -17.09 -6.53 17.23
C ASN A 574 -18.64 -6.64 17.20
N ASP A 575 -19.27 -7.04 18.30
CA ASP A 575 -20.73 -7.15 18.42
C ASP A 575 -21.39 -5.92 19.07
N HIS A 576 -20.63 -4.85 19.33
CA HIS A 576 -21.13 -3.64 19.97
C HIS A 576 -21.45 -2.55 18.95
N VAL A 577 -22.68 -2.05 18.99
CA VAL A 577 -23.15 -0.95 18.14
C VAL A 577 -23.29 0.32 18.98
N PHE A 578 -22.53 1.35 18.60
CA PHE A 578 -22.52 2.65 19.26
C PHE A 578 -23.23 3.70 18.40
N SER A 579 -24.06 4.51 19.04
CA SER A 579 -24.68 5.72 18.50
C SER A 579 -24.22 6.95 19.27
N LYS A 580 -24.43 8.15 18.71
CA LYS A 580 -24.21 9.41 19.43
C LYS A 580 -25.46 9.75 20.24
N ARG A 581 -25.30 10.09 21.51
CA ARG A 581 -26.37 10.71 22.29
C ARG A 581 -26.47 12.18 21.89
N CYS A 582 -27.63 12.57 21.37
CA CYS A 582 -27.97 13.97 21.12
C CYS A 582 -28.15 14.74 22.42
#